data_AF-A0A915MUU2-F1
#
_entry.id   AF-A0A915MUU2-F1
#
_cell.length_a   1.000
_cell.length_b   1.000
_cell.length_c   1.000
_cell.angle_alpha   90.00
_cell.angle_beta   90.00
_cell.angle_gamma   90.00
#
_symmetry.space_group_name_H-M   'P 1'
#
loop_
_entity.id
_entity.type
_entity.pdbx_description
1 polymer ?
#
loop_
_entity_poly.entity_id
_entity_poly.type
_entity_poly.pdbx_seq_one_letter_code
_entity_poly.pdbx_strand_id
1 'polypeptide(L)'
;TFIDFDIYLKDLPESAQLCFSLISIHNPNSSSSDISKINTKQQRTGTPTLNTTSTSMNCELNSLGYASLHIFDWRSRLIQGKQTLFLRPFGKARSSISSPQFVHLDNEYGDALSTVTSRTPRLEIEMPEYFGGSTIIEYPPDLVIQRYIRWLKQHRRKRKSDELNNNGSIDKYNSEDDLDDSDDNDETDEDVEYGDEYGISKLRKMTLAQKPLMTQGDELEHLLRLGRSLDSTLLTSTDQRFLWHRRRLICHHFPQMLPVLADCAIIWRTRENTSEFYRLLAKWPPLYVDTAIELLDGRYVDRRLRTLAVKHLDDALDDDQLQLYLLILVQAIRFEHHAFSPLVRMLLRRALMDYRVGHTLFWLLRAELAHLLAFGNVNQLTNIGLKNSMERNTGPQLSPLFLRFALMFEAYCRGNSAHLDSMCKQVELISTLTTLSTVICANSNREAANKKLQIELMARREQMQHMVSPVNATYRLGELIIEECRVLGSAKQPLFLTWRNPEILARLTSPTHQLIFKCGDDMRQDMLSLHVMRIMDAKWKSQLQQD
;
A
#
# COMPACT_ATOMS: atom_id res chain seq x y z
N THR A 1 29.86 -0.19 -15.26
CA THR A 1 29.85 1.28 -15.49
C THR A 1 29.44 1.92 -14.18
N PHE A 2 30.14 2.95 -13.71
CA PHE A 2 29.68 3.69 -12.53
C PHE A 2 28.59 4.68 -12.96
N ILE A 3 27.51 4.73 -12.17
CA ILE A 3 26.39 5.64 -12.39
C ILE A 3 26.37 6.58 -11.20
N ASP A 4 26.69 7.84 -11.44
CA ASP A 4 26.66 8.88 -10.41
C ASP A 4 25.28 9.53 -10.36
N PHE A 5 24.74 9.68 -9.15
CA PHE A 5 23.46 10.34 -8.90
C PHE A 5 23.69 11.71 -8.26
N ASP A 6 22.84 12.69 -8.60
CA ASP A 6 22.88 14.04 -8.02
C ASP A 6 22.19 14.09 -6.65
N ILE A 7 22.69 13.29 -5.70
CA ILE A 7 22.24 13.26 -4.31
C ILE A 7 23.37 12.76 -3.41
N TYR A 8 23.53 13.38 -2.24
CA TYR A 8 24.49 12.90 -1.26
C TYR A 8 23.92 11.74 -0.45
N LEU A 9 24.79 10.79 -0.07
CA LEU A 9 24.42 9.65 0.78
C LEU A 9 23.70 10.07 2.06
N LYS A 10 24.15 11.18 2.69
CA LYS A 10 23.56 11.72 3.93
C LYS A 10 22.12 12.24 3.76
N ASP A 11 21.72 12.55 2.52
CA ASP A 11 20.44 13.17 2.18
C ASP A 11 19.41 12.14 1.67
N LEU A 12 19.82 10.87 1.50
CA LEU A 12 18.94 9.79 1.14
C LEU A 12 17.93 9.50 2.26
N PRO A 13 16.62 9.44 1.96
CA PRO A 13 15.63 8.98 2.93
C PRO A 13 15.73 7.47 3.16
N GLU A 14 15.21 6.99 4.28
CA GLU A 14 15.23 5.56 4.63
C GLU A 14 14.48 4.69 3.60
N SER A 15 13.45 5.25 2.97
CA SER A 15 12.63 4.58 1.96
C SER A 15 13.23 4.63 0.54
N ALA A 16 14.46 5.14 0.36
CA ALA A 16 15.04 5.32 -0.95
C ALA A 16 15.19 4.01 -1.74
N GLN A 17 14.84 4.07 -3.03
CA GLN A 17 14.89 2.95 -3.95
C GLN A 17 15.66 3.30 -5.22
N LEU A 18 16.37 2.31 -5.76
CA LEU A 18 16.94 2.30 -7.10
C LEU A 18 16.03 1.51 -8.02
N CYS A 19 15.60 2.14 -9.10
CA CYS A 19 14.72 1.55 -10.09
C CYS A 19 15.45 1.41 -11.43
N PHE A 20 15.46 0.21 -11.98
CA PHE A 20 16.13 -0.15 -13.21
C PHE A 20 15.09 -0.61 -14.23
N SER A 21 15.21 -0.13 -15.47
CA SER A 21 14.45 -0.62 -16.62
C SER A 21 15.38 -0.91 -17.78
N LEU A 22 15.32 -2.13 -18.31
CA LEU A 22 16.07 -2.51 -19.50
C LEU A 22 15.22 -2.21 -20.74
N ILE A 23 15.74 -1.34 -21.62
CA ILE A 23 15.05 -0.90 -22.83
C ILE A 23 15.89 -1.31 -24.04
N SER A 24 15.25 -1.94 -25.01
CA SER A 24 15.80 -2.19 -26.34
C SER A 24 15.47 -1.01 -27.24
N ILE A 25 16.47 -0.49 -27.95
CA ILE A 25 16.30 0.60 -28.91
C ILE A 25 16.48 -0.01 -30.30
N HIS A 26 15.41 -0.08 -31.08
CA HIS A 26 15.48 -0.51 -32.47
C HIS A 26 15.46 0.71 -33.40
N ASN A 27 16.56 0.91 -34.12
CA ASN A 27 16.63 1.93 -35.18
C ASN A 27 16.51 1.21 -36.53
N PRO A 28 15.38 1.35 -37.25
CA PRO A 28 15.17 0.66 -38.52
C PRO A 28 16.11 1.15 -39.65
N ASN A 29 16.86 2.24 -39.47
CA ASN A 29 17.67 2.87 -40.54
C ASN A 29 19.19 2.90 -40.32
N SER A 30 19.78 2.12 -39.39
CA SER A 30 21.24 2.11 -39.20
C SER A 30 21.88 0.75 -39.51
N SER A 31 22.80 0.72 -40.49
CA SER A 31 23.86 -0.28 -40.55
C SER A 31 24.74 -0.18 -39.30
N SER A 32 25.31 -1.31 -38.87
CA SER A 32 25.86 -1.57 -37.52
C SER A 32 27.02 -0.68 -37.02
N SER A 33 27.40 0.38 -37.74
CA SER A 33 28.56 1.22 -37.45
C SER A 33 28.29 2.51 -36.66
N ASP A 34 27.04 2.93 -36.44
CA ASP A 34 26.74 4.25 -35.83
C ASP A 34 26.37 4.24 -34.33
N ILE A 35 26.35 3.08 -33.66
CA ILE A 35 25.95 2.96 -32.25
C ILE A 35 26.98 3.58 -31.27
N SER A 36 28.20 3.87 -31.73
CA SER A 36 29.28 4.43 -30.89
C SER A 36 29.18 5.95 -30.63
N LYS A 37 28.20 6.66 -31.20
CA LYS A 37 28.06 8.12 -31.03
C LYS A 37 27.07 8.55 -29.96
N ILE A 38 26.39 7.62 -29.29
CA ILE A 38 25.48 7.93 -28.18
C ILE A 38 26.24 7.81 -26.85
N ASN A 39 27.28 8.63 -26.67
CA ASN A 39 27.70 9.03 -25.33
C ASN A 39 28.62 10.25 -25.36
N THR A 40 28.51 11.06 -24.30
CA THR A 40 29.30 12.25 -23.95
C THR A 40 28.91 13.59 -24.59
N LYS A 41 27.85 14.21 -24.05
CA LYS A 41 27.90 15.65 -23.74
C LYS A 41 27.28 15.92 -22.37
N GLN A 42 28.15 16.22 -21.40
CA GLN A 42 27.82 16.91 -20.17
C GLN A 42 27.28 18.32 -20.47
N GLN A 43 26.12 18.68 -19.90
CA GLN A 43 25.78 20.03 -19.44
C GLN A 43 24.89 19.85 -18.21
N ARG A 44 25.45 19.98 -16.99
CA ARG A 44 25.34 21.15 -16.08
C ARG A 44 23.94 21.78 -16.05
N THR A 45 23.34 21.71 -14.86
CA THR A 45 22.15 22.40 -14.33
C THR A 45 20.82 22.11 -15.03
N GLY A 46 19.92 21.44 -14.30
CA GLY A 46 18.51 21.25 -14.67
C GLY A 46 18.11 19.78 -14.67
N THR A 47 17.02 19.47 -13.97
CA THR A 47 16.24 18.23 -14.16
C THR A 47 16.08 17.93 -15.65
N PRO A 48 16.26 16.68 -16.13
CA PRO A 48 16.07 16.36 -17.53
C PRO A 48 14.57 16.32 -17.82
N THR A 49 13.98 17.47 -18.15
CA THR A 49 12.81 17.52 -19.01
C THR A 49 13.31 17.18 -20.42
N LEU A 50 12.90 16.03 -20.96
CA LEU A 50 13.01 15.78 -22.39
C LEU A 50 12.14 16.82 -23.11
N ASN A 51 12.75 17.95 -23.50
CA ASN A 51 12.17 18.83 -24.48
C ASN A 51 12.19 18.10 -25.82
N THR A 52 11.01 17.69 -26.27
CA THR A 52 10.74 17.24 -27.63
C THR A 52 10.86 18.41 -28.60
N THR A 53 12.09 18.87 -28.86
CA THR A 53 12.37 19.58 -30.09
C THR A 53 12.69 18.55 -31.16
N SER A 54 11.71 18.38 -32.04
CA SER A 54 11.66 17.52 -33.21
C SER A 54 12.94 17.52 -34.05
N THR A 55 13.70 16.44 -33.92
CA THR A 55 14.25 15.72 -35.08
C THR A 55 13.80 14.28 -34.93
N SER A 56 12.75 13.93 -35.67
CA SER A 56 12.10 12.62 -35.67
C SER A 56 13.05 11.54 -36.18
N MET A 57 13.85 10.97 -35.29
CA MET A 57 14.24 9.57 -35.43
C MET A 57 13.14 8.75 -34.77
N ASN A 58 12.30 8.12 -35.59
CA ASN A 58 11.35 7.09 -35.14
C ASN A 58 12.15 5.85 -34.69
N CYS A 59 12.74 5.92 -33.50
CA CYS A 59 13.31 4.75 -32.83
C CYS A 59 12.20 4.08 -32.02
N GLU A 60 11.94 2.80 -32.28
CA GLU A 60 11.04 2.02 -31.46
C GLU A 60 11.74 1.65 -30.15
N LEU A 61 11.20 2.12 -29.03
CA LEU A 61 11.66 1.79 -27.69
C LEU A 61 10.84 0.61 -27.16
N ASN A 62 11.47 -0.55 -27.00
CA ASN A 62 10.83 -1.75 -26.47
C ASN A 62 11.34 -2.05 -25.07
N SER A 63 10.47 -1.98 -24.07
CA SER A 63 10.83 -2.25 -22.67
C SER A 63 10.90 -3.77 -22.41
N LEU A 64 12.09 -4.27 -22.03
CA LEU A 64 12.36 -5.70 -21.86
C LEU A 64 12.05 -6.22 -20.45
N GLY A 65 12.25 -5.39 -19.43
CA GLY A 65 11.94 -5.72 -18.04
C GLY A 65 12.47 -4.68 -17.06
N TYR A 66 12.09 -4.81 -15.79
CA TYR A 66 12.47 -3.88 -14.73
C TYR A 66 12.88 -4.58 -13.44
N ALA A 67 13.64 -3.89 -12.60
CA ALA A 67 13.95 -4.32 -11.24
C ALA A 67 14.01 -3.11 -10.31
N SER A 68 13.64 -3.32 -9.05
CA SER A 68 13.74 -2.35 -7.97
C SER A 68 14.66 -2.90 -6.88
N LEU A 69 15.47 -2.03 -6.28
CA LEU A 69 16.30 -2.34 -5.12
C LEU A 69 16.16 -1.22 -4.09
N HIS A 70 15.77 -1.58 -2.87
CA HIS A 70 15.84 -0.65 -1.75
C HIS A 70 17.29 -0.41 -1.35
N ILE A 71 17.65 0.84 -1.08
CA ILE A 71 19.02 1.20 -0.69
C ILE A 71 19.33 0.72 0.75
N PHE A 72 18.30 0.67 1.60
CA PHE A 72 18.39 0.18 2.97
C PHE A 72 17.66 -1.16 3.11
N ASP A 73 18.23 -2.08 3.89
CA ASP A 73 17.61 -3.36 4.23
C ASP A 73 16.55 -3.21 5.33
N TRP A 74 15.93 -4.33 5.73
CA TRP A 74 14.88 -4.35 6.76
C TRP A 74 15.32 -3.97 8.18
N ARG A 75 16.63 -3.93 8.43
CA ARG A 75 17.22 -3.42 9.67
C ARG A 75 17.67 -1.97 9.53
N SER A 76 17.26 -1.30 8.44
CA SER A 76 17.68 0.05 8.09
C SER A 76 19.20 0.15 7.85
N ARG A 77 19.85 -0.92 7.36
CA ARG A 77 21.28 -0.93 7.03
C ARG A 77 21.51 -0.65 5.55
N LEU A 78 22.49 0.18 5.22
CA LEU A 78 22.87 0.48 3.85
C LEU A 78 23.39 -0.78 3.16
N ILE A 79 22.81 -1.11 2.00
CA ILE A 79 23.27 -2.23 1.18
C ILE A 79 24.60 -1.86 0.51
N GLN A 80 25.60 -2.74 0.67
CA GLN A 80 26.95 -2.58 0.14
C GLN A 80 27.35 -3.84 -0.65
N GLY A 81 28.29 -3.71 -1.59
CA GLY A 81 28.81 -4.81 -2.38
C GLY A 81 27.85 -5.31 -3.48
N LYS A 82 28.10 -6.53 -3.96
CA LYS A 82 27.43 -7.10 -5.14
C LYS A 82 26.00 -7.55 -4.84
N GLN A 83 25.06 -7.15 -5.70
CA GLN A 83 23.65 -7.53 -5.66
C GLN A 83 23.22 -8.11 -7.01
N THR A 84 22.40 -9.15 -6.96
CA THR A 84 21.81 -9.76 -8.16
C THR A 84 20.31 -9.51 -8.16
N LEU A 85 19.84 -8.74 -9.13
CA LEU A 85 18.44 -8.40 -9.31
C LEU A 85 17.86 -9.21 -10.47
N PHE A 86 16.71 -9.83 -10.28
CA PHE A 86 16.00 -10.52 -11.37
C PHE A 86 15.02 -9.56 -12.03
N LEU A 87 15.08 -9.46 -13.36
CA LEU A 87 14.21 -8.57 -14.12
C LEU A 87 12.80 -9.16 -14.21
N ARG A 88 11.82 -8.31 -13.93
CA ARG A 88 10.39 -8.58 -14.03
C ARG A 88 9.87 -8.10 -15.40
N PRO A 89 8.98 -8.85 -16.07
CA PRO A 89 8.37 -8.40 -17.32
C PRO A 89 7.39 -7.24 -17.07
N PHE A 90 7.23 -6.36 -18.06
CA PHE A 90 6.15 -5.36 -18.01
C PHE A 90 4.80 -6.02 -18.33
N GLY A 91 3.73 -5.60 -17.63
CA GLY A 91 2.37 -6.04 -17.94
C GLY A 91 1.95 -5.64 -19.36
N LYS A 92 1.05 -6.42 -19.98
CA LYS A 92 0.58 -6.23 -21.37
C LYS A 92 0.01 -4.83 -21.69
N ALA A 93 -0.33 -4.02 -20.67
CA ALA A 93 -0.88 -2.67 -20.84
C ALA A 93 0.17 -1.59 -21.19
N ARG A 94 1.48 -1.86 -21.09
CA ARG A 94 2.55 -0.85 -21.27
C ARG A 94 3.31 -0.92 -22.60
N SER A 95 2.85 -1.69 -23.59
CA SER A 95 3.58 -1.86 -24.87
C SER A 95 3.61 -0.62 -25.76
N SER A 96 2.92 0.46 -25.42
CA SER A 96 2.94 1.73 -26.16
C SER A 96 3.03 2.89 -25.18
N ILE A 97 4.25 3.26 -24.79
CA ILE A 97 4.51 4.45 -23.98
C ILE A 97 5.44 5.37 -24.77
N SER A 98 4.94 6.55 -25.13
CA SER A 98 5.66 7.62 -25.84
C SER A 98 6.53 8.48 -24.90
N SER A 99 6.60 8.18 -23.60
CA SER A 99 7.45 8.90 -22.63
C SER A 99 7.72 8.03 -21.39
N PRO A 100 8.98 7.83 -20.95
CA PRO A 100 9.29 7.04 -19.77
C PRO A 100 8.85 7.77 -18.50
N GLN A 101 7.56 7.73 -18.18
CA GLN A 101 7.07 8.17 -16.88
C GLN A 101 7.48 7.13 -15.85
N PHE A 102 8.39 7.50 -14.96
CA PHE A 102 8.76 6.76 -13.74
C PHE A 102 7.57 6.75 -12.77
N VAL A 103 6.47 6.09 -13.15
CA VAL A 103 5.38 5.77 -12.24
C VAL A 103 5.83 4.52 -11.47
N HIS A 104 5.98 4.66 -10.15
CA HIS A 104 6.30 3.63 -9.15
C HIS A 104 6.23 2.21 -9.72
N LEU A 105 7.41 1.64 -10.00
CA LEU A 105 7.54 0.33 -10.65
C LEU A 105 7.04 -0.83 -9.78
N ASP A 106 6.70 -0.56 -8.52
CA ASP A 106 6.08 -1.49 -7.57
C ASP A 106 4.54 -1.43 -7.58
N ASN A 107 3.90 -0.51 -8.34
CA ASN A 107 2.45 -0.24 -8.26
C ASN A 107 1.53 -1.10 -9.13
N GLU A 108 2.06 -2.05 -9.89
CA GLU A 108 1.21 -2.96 -10.66
C GLU A 108 1.46 -4.40 -10.25
N TYR A 109 0.46 -5.26 -10.50
CA TYR A 109 0.44 -6.72 -10.36
C TYR A 109 1.73 -7.48 -10.79
N GLY A 110 2.73 -6.82 -11.36
CA GLY A 110 4.05 -7.36 -11.72
C GLY A 110 4.82 -7.97 -10.54
N ASP A 111 4.58 -7.53 -9.30
CA ASP A 111 5.22 -8.14 -8.12
C ASP A 111 4.68 -9.54 -7.78
N ALA A 112 3.48 -9.87 -8.27
CA ALA A 112 2.88 -11.19 -8.15
C ALA A 112 3.46 -12.22 -9.16
N LEU A 113 4.15 -11.77 -10.20
CA LEU A 113 4.26 -12.52 -11.46
C LEU A 113 5.64 -13.14 -11.75
N SER A 114 6.70 -12.82 -10.99
CA SER A 114 8.01 -13.38 -11.28
C SER A 114 8.35 -14.50 -10.31
N THR A 115 7.98 -15.74 -10.63
CA THR A 115 8.78 -16.87 -10.15
C THR A 115 10.16 -16.72 -10.80
N VAL A 116 11.17 -16.46 -9.98
CA VAL A 116 12.55 -16.42 -10.47
C VAL A 116 12.92 -17.85 -10.87
N THR A 117 13.12 -18.06 -12.15
CA THR A 117 13.63 -19.31 -12.71
C THR A 117 15.09 -19.13 -13.07
N SER A 118 15.81 -20.23 -13.30
CA SER A 118 17.18 -20.18 -13.82
C SER A 118 17.32 -19.47 -15.18
N ARG A 119 16.20 -19.20 -15.87
CA ARG A 119 16.14 -18.52 -17.17
C ARG A 119 15.67 -17.07 -17.07
N THR A 120 15.34 -16.58 -15.88
CA THR A 120 14.90 -15.19 -15.70
C THR A 120 16.10 -14.25 -15.92
N PRO A 121 15.99 -13.22 -16.78
CA PRO A 121 17.07 -12.26 -16.98
C PRO A 121 17.49 -11.62 -15.66
N ARG A 122 18.79 -11.43 -15.47
CA ARG A 122 19.36 -10.88 -14.23
C ARG A 122 20.24 -9.67 -14.50
N LEU A 123 20.21 -8.72 -13.59
CA LEU A 123 21.05 -7.54 -13.54
C LEU A 123 21.97 -7.67 -12.32
N GLU A 124 23.27 -7.73 -12.56
CA GLU A 124 24.28 -7.71 -11.50
C GLU A 124 24.72 -6.25 -11.29
N ILE A 125 24.58 -5.75 -10.06
CA ILE A 125 25.00 -4.41 -9.67
C ILE A 125 25.95 -4.48 -8.49
N GLU A 126 26.80 -3.47 -8.33
CA GLU A 126 27.76 -3.37 -7.24
C GLU A 126 27.55 -2.03 -6.54
N MET A 127 27.13 -2.09 -5.27
CA MET A 127 26.94 -0.93 -4.42
C MET A 127 28.29 -0.54 -3.79
N PRO A 128 28.58 0.76 -3.60
CA PRO A 128 29.83 1.20 -2.98
C PRO A 128 30.07 0.55 -1.63
N GLU A 129 31.28 0.07 -1.40
CA GLU A 129 31.74 -0.40 -0.09
C GLU A 129 32.46 0.72 0.64
N TYR A 130 31.97 1.06 1.82
CA TYR A 130 32.57 2.07 2.69
C TYR A 130 33.46 1.39 3.72
N PHE A 131 34.59 2.02 4.07
CA PHE A 131 35.52 1.53 5.10
C PHE A 131 35.97 0.07 4.85
N GLY A 132 36.22 -0.30 3.59
CA GLY A 132 36.67 -1.64 3.20
C GLY A 132 35.61 -2.73 3.37
N GLY A 133 34.31 -2.38 3.32
CA GLY A 133 33.19 -3.34 3.29
C GLY A 133 32.85 -4.00 4.63
N SER A 134 33.70 -3.85 5.64
CA SER A 134 33.51 -4.44 6.98
C SER A 134 32.58 -3.63 7.90
N THR A 135 32.40 -2.34 7.62
CA THR A 135 31.62 -1.45 8.48
C THR A 135 30.16 -1.46 8.08
N ILE A 136 29.29 -1.76 9.05
CA ILE A 136 27.85 -1.67 8.88
C ILE A 136 27.43 -0.21 9.02
N ILE A 137 26.81 0.34 7.98
CA ILE A 137 26.24 1.69 8.00
C ILE A 137 24.73 1.55 8.22
N GLU A 138 24.22 2.19 9.26
CA GLU A 138 22.81 2.17 9.65
C GLU A 138 22.17 3.55 9.45
N TYR A 139 20.88 3.54 9.09
CA TYR A 139 20.08 4.75 9.08
C TYR A 139 19.92 5.27 10.52
N PRO A 140 20.02 6.59 10.77
CA PRO A 140 19.96 7.13 12.11
C PRO A 140 18.66 6.77 12.85
N PRO A 141 18.73 6.33 14.12
CA PRO A 141 17.55 6.12 14.94
C PRO A 141 16.91 7.47 15.34
N ASP A 142 15.65 7.45 15.77
CA ASP A 142 14.85 8.65 16.04
C ASP A 142 15.51 9.61 17.04
N LEU A 143 16.16 9.08 18.08
CA LEU A 143 16.89 9.89 19.07
C LEU A 143 18.02 10.71 18.45
N VAL A 144 18.72 10.17 17.44
CA VAL A 144 19.80 10.86 16.73
C VAL A 144 19.21 11.94 15.81
N ILE A 145 18.11 11.63 15.12
CA ILE A 145 17.40 12.59 14.28
C ILE A 145 16.90 13.77 15.12
N GLN A 146 16.29 13.51 16.29
CA GLN A 146 15.84 14.57 17.20
C GLN A 146 16.99 15.44 17.72
N ARG A 147 18.15 14.86 18.02
CA ARG A 147 19.36 15.61 18.39
C ARG A 147 19.84 16.50 17.24
N TYR A 148 19.84 15.97 16.02
CA TYR A 148 20.22 16.72 14.82
C TYR A 148 19.31 17.94 14.61
N ILE A 149 18.00 17.80 14.82
CA ILE A 149 17.05 18.92 14.66
C ILE A 149 17.27 19.99 15.73
N ARG A 150 17.48 19.59 16.99
CA ARG A 150 17.83 20.54 18.07
C ARG A 150 19.10 21.32 17.73
N TRP A 151 20.12 20.63 17.22
CA TRP A 151 21.35 21.25 16.75
C TRP A 151 21.11 22.23 15.59
N LEU A 152 20.31 21.85 14.59
CA LEU A 152 19.95 22.73 13.46
C LEU A 152 19.29 24.03 13.92
N LYS A 153 18.34 23.95 14.86
CA LYS A 153 17.65 25.13 15.42
C LYS A 153 18.63 26.07 16.13
N GLN A 154 19.52 25.52 16.98
CA GLN A 154 20.53 26.33 17.68
C GLN A 154 21.49 27.02 16.71
N HIS A 155 21.95 26.32 15.68
CA HIS A 155 22.86 26.89 14.68
C HIS A 155 22.19 27.94 13.78
N ARG A 156 20.91 27.76 13.44
CA ARG A 156 20.13 28.79 12.72
C ARG A 156 19.99 30.06 13.55
N ARG A 157 19.66 29.94 14.85
CA ARG A 157 19.57 31.08 15.77
C ARG A 157 20.90 31.82 15.89
N LYS A 158 22.01 31.09 16.03
CA LYS A 158 23.35 31.68 16.11
C LYS A 158 23.76 32.40 14.82
N ARG A 159 23.48 31.83 13.64
CA ARG A 159 23.72 32.52 12.36
C ARG A 159 22.93 33.81 12.24
N LYS A 160 21.65 33.82 12.62
CA LYS A 160 20.83 35.03 12.64
C LYS A 160 21.40 36.09 13.59
N SER A 161 21.83 35.71 14.80
CA SER A 161 22.46 36.66 15.72
C SER A 161 23.79 37.22 15.20
N ASP A 162 24.59 36.40 14.51
CA ASP A 162 25.87 36.82 13.93
C ASP A 162 25.68 37.72 12.68
N GLU A 163 24.62 37.49 11.88
CA GLU A 163 24.25 38.33 10.74
C GLU A 163 23.67 39.69 11.17
N LEU A 164 22.82 39.70 12.22
CA LEU A 164 22.28 40.92 12.84
C LEU A 164 23.39 41.79 13.47
N ASN A 165 24.45 41.16 13.99
CA ASN A 165 25.58 41.86 14.59
C ASN A 165 26.61 42.38 13.58
N ASN A 166 26.69 41.80 12.37
CA ASN A 166 27.69 42.18 11.36
C ASN A 166 27.17 43.15 10.28
N ASN A 167 25.86 43.18 10.00
CA ASN A 167 25.28 44.09 9.00
C ASN A 167 24.36 45.13 9.65
N GLY A 168 24.95 46.26 10.06
CA GLY A 168 24.18 47.45 10.43
C GLY A 168 23.50 48.04 9.19
N SER A 169 22.19 47.80 9.06
CA SER A 169 21.32 48.10 7.91
C SER A 169 21.40 47.09 6.77
N ILE A 170 20.28 46.41 6.48
CA ILE A 170 19.85 46.05 5.12
C ILE A 170 18.35 45.69 5.08
N ASP A 171 17.80 45.95 3.91
CA ASP A 171 16.45 45.86 3.36
C ASP A 171 15.51 44.75 3.88
N LYS A 172 14.29 45.20 4.22
CA LYS A 172 13.12 44.45 4.72
C LYS A 172 12.46 43.48 3.73
N TYR A 173 13.07 43.13 2.60
CA TYR A 173 12.35 42.49 1.49
C TYR A 173 12.63 41.01 1.20
N ASN A 174 13.37 40.28 2.05
CA ASN A 174 13.55 38.82 1.90
C ASN A 174 13.47 38.02 3.22
N SER A 175 12.84 38.59 4.25
CA SER A 175 12.75 38.01 5.61
C SER A 175 11.38 37.35 5.87
N GLU A 176 10.90 36.48 4.97
CA GLU A 176 9.62 35.78 5.16
C GLU A 176 9.77 34.43 5.91
N ASP A 177 10.99 33.92 6.10
CA ASP A 177 11.29 32.74 6.93
C ASP A 177 11.34 33.04 8.45
N ASP A 178 10.90 34.23 8.87
CA ASP A 178 11.31 34.85 10.14
C ASP A 178 10.26 34.92 11.27
N LEU A 179 9.12 34.23 11.14
CA LEU A 179 8.13 34.11 12.23
C LEU A 179 8.13 32.73 12.92
N ASP A 180 9.00 31.81 12.52
CA ASP A 180 8.85 30.38 12.84
C ASP A 180 9.67 29.91 14.06
N ASP A 181 10.35 30.79 14.81
CA ASP A 181 11.26 30.39 15.91
C ASP A 181 10.89 30.92 17.30
N SER A 182 9.82 31.72 17.45
CA SER A 182 9.48 32.40 18.71
C SER A 182 8.59 31.62 19.69
N ASP A 183 7.92 30.55 19.26
CA ASP A 183 6.90 29.85 20.08
C ASP A 183 7.37 28.53 20.74
N ASP A 184 8.67 28.22 20.71
CA ASP A 184 9.21 26.98 21.31
C ASP A 184 9.47 27.09 22.85
N ASN A 185 8.68 27.89 23.58
CA ASN A 185 8.75 27.95 25.06
C ASN A 185 7.72 27.08 25.79
N ASP A 186 6.94 26.25 25.08
CA ASP A 186 6.00 25.34 25.74
C ASP A 186 6.67 24.00 26.11
N GLU A 187 7.25 24.01 27.31
CA GLU A 187 7.46 22.84 28.17
C GLU A 187 6.21 22.51 29.02
N THR A 188 5.03 23.03 28.67
CA THR A 188 3.78 22.70 29.38
C THR A 188 2.93 21.76 28.54
N ASP A 189 2.91 20.49 28.97
CA ASP A 189 1.86 19.52 28.68
C ASP A 189 0.50 20.12 29.12
N GLU A 190 -0.24 20.73 28.18
CA GLU A 190 -1.67 20.96 28.35
C GLU A 190 -2.43 20.19 27.26
N ASP A 191 -3.21 19.22 27.71
CA ASP A 191 -4.13 18.42 26.90
C ASP A 191 -5.16 19.35 26.23
N VAL A 192 -4.97 19.65 24.94
CA VAL A 192 -5.95 20.42 24.16
C VAL A 192 -7.04 19.48 23.67
N GLU A 193 -8.21 19.62 24.29
CA GLU A 193 -9.47 18.94 23.93
C GLU A 193 -9.88 19.30 22.49
N TYR A 194 -10.01 18.29 21.63
CA TYR A 194 -10.40 18.44 20.22
C TYR A 194 -11.93 18.57 20.12
N GLY A 195 -12.42 19.80 19.91
CA GLY A 195 -13.81 20.09 19.59
C GLY A 195 -13.97 20.54 18.13
N ASP A 196 -14.85 19.86 17.39
CA ASP A 196 -15.01 19.91 15.92
C ASP A 196 -15.49 21.26 15.32
N GLU A 197 -15.61 22.34 16.10
CA GLU A 197 -16.19 23.60 15.61
C GLU A 197 -15.40 24.88 15.93
N TYR A 198 -14.19 24.76 16.48
CA TYR A 198 -13.45 25.93 17.02
C TYR A 198 -12.35 26.52 16.12
N GLY A 199 -12.02 25.90 14.99
CA GLY A 199 -10.89 26.31 14.13
C GLY A 199 -11.10 27.66 13.42
N ILE A 200 -12.28 27.89 12.84
CA ILE A 200 -12.58 29.09 12.03
C ILE A 200 -12.69 30.34 12.91
N SER A 201 -13.24 30.17 14.12
CA SER A 201 -13.49 31.26 15.08
C SER A 201 -12.21 31.77 15.76
N LYS A 202 -11.22 30.89 15.98
CA LYS A 202 -9.91 31.23 16.54
C LYS A 202 -9.02 31.95 15.50
N LEU A 203 -9.12 31.56 14.23
CA LEU A 203 -8.52 32.26 13.09
C LEU A 203 -9.01 33.71 12.95
N ARG A 204 -10.29 34.00 13.24
CA ARG A 204 -10.86 35.37 13.27
C ARG A 204 -10.32 36.27 14.38
N LYS A 205 -9.80 35.69 15.46
CA LYS A 205 -9.22 36.44 16.59
C LYS A 205 -7.71 36.62 16.46
N MET A 206 -7.00 35.71 15.79
CA MET A 206 -5.57 35.86 15.46
C MET A 206 -5.30 36.73 14.22
N THR A 207 -6.30 36.98 13.37
CA THR A 207 -6.21 37.78 12.12
C THR A 207 -6.06 39.29 12.30
N LEU A 208 -6.02 39.80 13.54
CA LEU A 208 -5.91 41.24 13.84
C LEU A 208 -4.47 41.75 14.03
N ALA A 209 -3.48 40.86 14.05
CA ALA A 209 -2.07 41.26 14.14
C ALA A 209 -1.29 40.78 12.91
N GLN A 210 -0.78 41.75 12.14
CA GLN A 210 0.22 41.65 11.06
C GLN A 210 -0.30 41.55 9.61
N LYS A 211 0.17 42.50 8.78
CA LYS A 211 0.00 42.68 7.31
C LYS A 211 1.22 43.48 6.78
N PRO A 212 1.49 43.55 5.45
CA PRO A 212 0.80 42.93 4.31
C PRO A 212 1.73 42.25 3.27
N LEU A 213 1.24 41.23 2.54
CA LEU A 213 1.22 41.11 1.06
C LEU A 213 0.47 39.80 0.70
N MET A 214 -0.46 39.87 -0.27
CA MET A 214 -1.59 38.96 -0.51
C MET A 214 -2.68 39.03 0.57
N THR A 215 -3.93 39.17 0.14
CA THR A 215 -5.10 39.15 1.03
C THR A 215 -5.14 37.78 1.69
N GLN A 216 -5.12 37.72 3.03
CA GLN A 216 -5.06 36.48 3.82
C GLN A 216 -6.17 35.46 3.46
N GLY A 217 -7.24 35.88 2.77
CA GLY A 217 -8.25 35.00 2.16
C GLY A 217 -7.73 34.22 0.96
N ASP A 218 -6.93 34.84 0.10
CA ASP A 218 -6.36 34.25 -1.12
C ASP A 218 -5.34 33.15 -0.78
N GLU A 219 -4.56 33.33 0.30
CA GLU A 219 -3.62 32.30 0.78
C GLU A 219 -4.36 31.05 1.30
N LEU A 220 -5.43 31.25 2.07
CA LEU A 220 -6.25 30.16 2.57
C LEU A 220 -6.98 29.47 1.42
N GLU A 221 -7.50 30.22 0.46
CA GLU A 221 -8.11 29.69 -0.75
C GLU A 221 -7.10 28.89 -1.58
N HIS A 222 -5.86 29.36 -1.67
CA HIS A 222 -4.76 28.65 -2.32
C HIS A 222 -4.46 27.32 -1.61
N LEU A 223 -4.34 27.32 -0.29
CA LEU A 223 -4.15 26.10 0.51
C LEU A 223 -5.30 25.11 0.34
N LEU A 224 -6.55 25.59 0.40
CA LEU A 224 -7.74 24.74 0.21
C LEU A 224 -7.83 24.18 -1.20
N ARG A 225 -7.41 24.94 -2.22
CA ARG A 225 -7.32 24.46 -3.60
C ARG A 225 -6.30 23.32 -3.72
N LEU A 226 -5.12 23.48 -3.14
CA LEU A 226 -4.08 22.44 -3.12
C LEU A 226 -4.51 21.21 -2.30
N GLY A 227 -5.24 21.40 -1.20
CA GLY A 227 -5.78 20.31 -0.39
C GLY A 227 -6.87 19.48 -1.10
N ARG A 228 -7.57 20.07 -2.08
CA ARG A 228 -8.60 19.39 -2.89
C ARG A 228 -8.05 18.65 -4.10
N SER A 229 -6.79 18.85 -4.48
CA SER A 229 -6.21 18.10 -5.59
C SER A 229 -5.89 16.67 -5.14
N LEU A 230 -6.74 15.71 -5.51
CA LEU A 230 -6.51 14.27 -5.27
C LEU A 230 -5.24 13.73 -5.97
N ASP A 231 -4.79 14.43 -7.02
CA ASP A 231 -3.61 14.07 -7.82
C ASP A 231 -2.48 15.08 -7.59
N SER A 232 -1.59 14.74 -6.65
CA SER A 232 -0.37 15.49 -6.30
C SER A 232 0.67 15.57 -7.40
N THR A 233 0.47 14.87 -8.52
CA THR A 233 1.35 14.87 -9.70
C THR A 233 1.43 16.21 -10.43
N LEU A 234 0.60 17.18 -10.03
CA LEU A 234 0.54 18.53 -10.61
C LEU A 234 1.19 19.61 -9.71
N LEU A 235 1.77 19.25 -8.56
CA LEU A 235 2.39 20.24 -7.66
C LEU A 235 3.64 20.86 -8.28
N THR A 236 3.57 22.15 -8.60
CA THR A 236 4.72 22.90 -9.11
C THR A 236 5.80 23.04 -8.03
N SER A 237 7.04 23.35 -8.43
CA SER A 237 8.13 23.61 -7.48
C SER A 237 7.84 24.80 -6.55
N THR A 238 7.04 25.76 -7.02
CA THR A 238 6.53 26.88 -6.22
C THR A 238 5.48 26.43 -5.21
N ASP A 239 4.54 25.57 -5.59
CA ASP A 239 3.52 25.03 -4.67
C ASP A 239 4.16 24.21 -3.56
N GLN A 240 5.14 23.36 -3.90
CA GLN A 240 5.86 22.55 -2.91
C GLN A 240 6.61 23.41 -1.89
N ARG A 241 7.23 24.51 -2.32
CA ARG A 241 7.89 25.47 -1.41
C ARG A 241 6.87 26.17 -0.51
N PHE A 242 5.74 26.60 -1.08
CA PHE A 242 4.66 27.25 -0.33
C PHE A 242 4.10 26.32 0.75
N LEU A 243 3.77 25.07 0.41
CA LEU A 243 3.28 24.06 1.35
C LEU A 243 4.31 23.77 2.45
N TRP A 244 5.58 23.58 2.08
CA TRP A 244 6.64 23.32 3.04
C TRP A 244 6.88 24.50 3.99
N HIS A 245 6.78 25.72 3.48
CA HIS A 245 6.92 26.92 4.29
C HIS A 245 5.75 27.08 5.28
N ARG A 246 4.52 26.69 4.91
CA ARG A 246 3.33 26.67 5.78
C ARG A 246 3.12 25.36 6.57
N ARG A 247 4.11 24.45 6.60
CA ARG A 247 4.01 23.10 7.20
C ARG A 247 3.44 23.06 8.62
N ARG A 248 3.74 24.04 9.49
CA ARG A 248 3.22 24.09 10.87
C ARG A 248 1.76 24.47 10.91
N LEU A 249 1.36 25.47 10.12
CA LEU A 249 -0.04 25.86 9.98
C LEU A 249 -0.87 24.70 9.44
N ILE A 250 -0.33 23.95 8.47
CA ILE A 250 -0.95 22.71 7.98
C ILE A 250 -1.06 21.68 9.10
N CYS A 251 0.02 21.39 9.82
CA CYS A 251 0.04 20.44 10.93
C CYS A 251 -1.03 20.76 12.00
N HIS A 252 -1.21 22.03 12.36
CA HIS A 252 -2.14 22.42 13.43
C HIS A 252 -3.59 22.60 12.97
N HIS A 253 -3.83 23.11 11.76
CA HIS A 253 -5.18 23.50 11.32
C HIS A 253 -5.74 22.65 10.19
N PHE A 254 -4.89 21.96 9.44
CA PHE A 254 -5.28 21.14 8.28
C PHE A 254 -4.57 19.77 8.30
N PRO A 255 -4.70 18.97 9.37
CA PRO A 255 -3.97 17.70 9.51
C PRO A 255 -4.27 16.71 8.38
N GLN A 256 -5.44 16.83 7.73
CA GLN A 256 -5.83 15.97 6.61
C GLN A 256 -5.07 16.26 5.30
N MET A 257 -4.34 17.37 5.21
CA MET A 257 -3.47 17.68 4.07
C MET A 257 -2.12 16.97 4.13
N LEU A 258 -1.91 16.06 5.09
CA LEU A 258 -0.69 15.28 5.22
C LEU A 258 -0.28 14.53 3.93
N PRO A 259 -1.18 13.88 3.16
CA PRO A 259 -0.81 13.22 1.91
C PRO A 259 -0.19 14.20 0.90
N VAL A 260 -0.81 15.36 0.72
CA VAL A 260 -0.34 16.43 -0.18
C VAL A 260 1.03 16.96 0.27
N LEU A 261 1.23 17.12 1.59
CA LEU A 261 2.52 17.53 2.12
C LEU A 261 3.58 16.44 1.90
N ALA A 262 3.25 15.16 2.14
CA ALA A 262 4.15 14.03 1.95
C ALA A 262 4.57 13.85 0.48
N ASP A 263 3.77 14.29 -0.49
CA ASP A 263 4.12 14.26 -1.92
C ASP A 263 5.11 15.34 -2.34
N CYS A 264 5.44 16.30 -1.46
CA CYS A 264 6.40 17.36 -1.76
C CYS A 264 7.82 16.79 -1.83
N ALA A 265 8.39 16.68 -3.04
CA ALA A 265 9.75 16.18 -3.28
C ALA A 265 10.84 16.99 -2.55
N ILE A 266 10.59 18.26 -2.23
CA ILE A 266 11.49 19.10 -1.43
C ILE A 266 11.77 18.51 -0.03
N ILE A 267 10.83 17.75 0.53
CA ILE A 267 10.99 17.10 1.83
C ILE A 267 12.10 16.06 1.75
N TRP A 268 12.02 15.17 0.76
CA TRP A 268 12.84 13.96 0.65
C TRP A 268 14.22 14.18 0.01
N ARG A 269 14.53 15.40 -0.46
CA ARG A 269 15.80 15.74 -1.14
C ARG A 269 16.94 16.12 -0.21
N THR A 270 16.64 16.51 1.03
CA THR A 270 17.64 17.01 1.98
C THR A 270 17.35 16.44 3.35
N ARG A 271 18.38 16.02 4.08
CA ARG A 271 18.20 15.47 5.43
C ARG A 271 17.60 16.49 6.40
N GLU A 272 17.83 17.78 6.19
CA GLU A 272 17.27 18.85 7.02
C GLU A 272 15.75 18.86 6.94
N ASN A 273 15.19 18.84 5.73
CA ASN A 273 13.74 18.82 5.54
C ASN A 273 13.12 17.49 5.97
N THR A 274 13.73 16.35 5.61
CA THR A 274 13.25 15.02 6.06
C THR A 274 13.22 14.92 7.58
N SER A 275 14.27 15.39 8.27
CA SER A 275 14.32 15.37 9.74
C SER A 275 13.23 16.25 10.35
N GLU A 276 13.05 17.47 9.84
CA GLU A 276 12.00 18.38 10.29
C GLU A 276 10.59 17.79 10.04
N PHE A 277 10.38 17.12 8.91
CA PHE A 277 9.12 16.42 8.63
C PHE A 277 8.86 15.31 9.64
N TYR A 278 9.86 14.48 9.96
CA TYR A 278 9.73 13.46 11.00
C TYR A 278 9.42 14.02 12.39
N ARG A 279 9.91 15.22 12.72
CA ARG A 279 9.53 15.92 13.95
C ARG A 279 8.06 16.35 13.94
N LEU A 280 7.56 16.82 12.80
CA LEU A 280 6.14 17.15 12.65
C LEU A 280 5.27 15.90 12.76
N LEU A 281 5.65 14.79 12.11
CA LEU A 281 4.93 13.53 12.19
C LEU A 281 4.78 13.03 13.64
N ALA A 282 5.81 13.21 14.48
CA ALA A 282 5.76 12.80 15.89
C ALA A 282 4.71 13.55 16.71
N LYS A 283 4.27 14.73 16.26
CA LYS A 283 3.25 15.58 16.91
C LYS A 283 2.01 15.78 16.04
N TRP A 284 1.83 14.96 15.00
CA TRP A 284 0.75 15.17 14.05
C TRP A 284 -0.61 14.89 14.70
N PRO A 285 -1.62 15.77 14.55
CA PRO A 285 -2.96 15.53 15.08
C PRO A 285 -3.65 14.29 14.47
N PRO A 286 -4.73 13.79 15.10
CA PRO A 286 -5.51 12.67 14.56
C PRO A 286 -5.95 12.89 13.11
N LEU A 287 -5.74 11.85 12.29
CA LEU A 287 -6.18 11.81 10.90
C LEU A 287 -7.58 11.19 10.78
N TYR A 288 -8.31 11.57 9.74
CA TYR A 288 -9.50 10.84 9.35
C TYR A 288 -9.13 9.47 8.78
N VAL A 289 -10.05 8.52 8.90
CA VAL A 289 -9.86 7.14 8.44
C VAL A 289 -9.52 7.08 6.95
N ASP A 290 -10.19 7.88 6.12
CA ASP A 290 -9.94 7.95 4.68
C ASP A 290 -8.56 8.52 4.35
N THR A 291 -8.15 9.60 5.02
CA THR A 291 -6.79 10.14 4.85
C THR A 291 -5.72 9.15 5.32
N ALA A 292 -5.94 8.45 6.43
CA ALA A 292 -4.99 7.46 6.92
C ALA A 292 -4.89 6.24 5.99
N ILE A 293 -6.00 5.80 5.36
CA ILE A 293 -5.99 4.77 4.32
C ILE A 293 -5.22 5.24 3.07
N GLU A 294 -5.40 6.49 2.65
CA GLU A 294 -4.68 7.06 1.50
C GLU A 294 -3.15 6.98 1.71
N LEU A 295 -2.68 7.26 2.94
CA LEU A 295 -1.26 7.16 3.30
C LEU A 295 -0.70 5.74 3.28
N LEU A 296 -1.52 4.70 3.07
CA LEU A 296 -1.09 3.32 2.87
C LEU A 296 -0.96 2.93 1.39
N ASP A 297 -1.28 3.84 0.47
CA ASP A 297 -1.10 3.65 -0.97
C ASP A 297 0.40 3.59 -1.35
N GLY A 298 0.70 3.02 -2.51
CA GLY A 298 2.06 2.81 -3.03
C GLY A 298 2.87 4.09 -3.28
N ARG A 299 2.23 5.26 -3.31
CA ARG A 299 2.90 6.57 -3.37
C ARG A 299 3.72 6.85 -2.09
N TYR A 300 3.21 6.38 -0.94
CA TYR A 300 3.78 6.66 0.37
C TYR A 300 4.53 5.45 0.88
N VAL A 301 5.85 5.44 0.69
CA VAL A 301 6.73 4.32 1.08
C VAL A 301 7.48 4.54 2.39
N ASP A 302 7.37 5.74 2.98
CA ASP A 302 8.08 6.08 4.22
C ASP A 302 7.53 5.33 5.43
N ARG A 303 8.43 4.71 6.19
CA ARG A 303 8.10 3.87 7.34
C ARG A 303 7.44 4.64 8.48
N ARG A 304 7.90 5.88 8.76
CA ARG A 304 7.37 6.70 9.88
C ARG A 304 5.98 7.23 9.53
N LEU A 305 5.81 7.67 8.28
CA LEU A 305 4.51 8.09 7.75
C LEU A 305 3.48 6.95 7.81
N ARG A 306 3.82 5.75 7.33
CA ARG A 306 2.94 4.57 7.44
C ARG A 306 2.67 4.16 8.89
N THR A 307 3.68 4.26 9.77
CA THR A 307 3.49 3.96 11.20
C THR A 307 2.46 4.90 11.84
N LEU A 308 2.53 6.20 11.53
CA LEU A 308 1.55 7.18 11.98
C LEU A 308 0.15 6.88 11.44
N ALA A 309 0.03 6.61 10.14
CA ALA A 309 -1.25 6.27 9.51
C ALA A 309 -1.90 5.03 10.14
N VAL A 310 -1.12 3.96 10.32
CA VAL A 310 -1.60 2.73 10.97
C VAL A 310 -1.99 2.99 12.43
N LYS A 311 -1.22 3.78 13.17
CA LYS A 311 -1.57 4.14 14.55
C LYS A 311 -2.93 4.83 14.61
N HIS A 312 -3.17 5.83 13.77
CA HIS A 312 -4.46 6.52 13.75
C HIS A 312 -5.61 5.62 13.32
N LEU A 313 -5.38 4.67 12.39
CA LEU A 313 -6.40 3.67 12.05
C LEU A 313 -6.72 2.74 13.22
N ASP A 314 -5.70 2.31 13.95
CA ASP A 314 -5.84 1.42 15.11
C ASP A 314 -6.57 2.12 16.27
N ASP A 315 -6.30 3.41 16.46
CA ASP A 315 -6.94 4.24 17.49
C ASP A 315 -8.39 4.62 17.10
N ALA A 316 -8.67 4.84 15.81
CA ALA A 316 -9.97 5.33 15.33
C ALA A 316 -10.99 4.21 15.04
N LEU A 317 -10.56 3.00 14.64
CA LEU A 317 -11.45 1.93 14.18
C LEU A 317 -11.76 0.91 15.26
N ASP A 318 -13.06 0.77 15.58
CA ASP A 318 -13.55 -0.40 16.29
C ASP A 318 -13.50 -1.67 15.41
N ASP A 319 -13.80 -2.85 15.99
CA ASP A 319 -13.70 -4.12 15.26
C ASP A 319 -14.76 -4.31 14.17
N ASP A 320 -15.89 -3.60 14.25
CA ASP A 320 -16.96 -3.67 13.24
C ASP A 320 -16.63 -2.76 12.05
N GLN A 321 -16.12 -1.55 12.30
CA GLN A 321 -15.56 -0.65 11.31
C GLN A 321 -14.30 -1.23 10.66
N LEU A 322 -13.43 -1.89 11.44
CA LEU A 322 -12.25 -2.56 10.89
C LEU A 322 -12.64 -3.66 9.89
N GLN A 323 -13.69 -4.44 10.16
CA GLN A 323 -14.22 -5.41 9.19
C GLN A 323 -14.70 -4.74 7.90
N LEU A 324 -15.31 -3.55 8.02
CA LEU A 324 -15.74 -2.76 6.87
C LEU A 324 -14.57 -2.27 6.01
N TYR A 325 -13.36 -2.09 6.55
CA TYR A 325 -12.17 -1.67 5.79
C TYR A 325 -11.16 -2.80 5.53
N LEU A 326 -11.41 -4.01 6.02
CA LEU A 326 -10.42 -5.09 5.99
C LEU A 326 -10.00 -5.47 4.56
N LEU A 327 -10.95 -5.43 3.61
CA LEU A 327 -10.67 -5.72 2.21
C LEU A 327 -9.56 -4.82 1.67
N ILE A 328 -9.71 -3.50 1.80
CA ILE A 328 -8.74 -2.52 1.29
C ILE A 328 -7.43 -2.54 2.09
N LEU A 329 -7.47 -2.79 3.39
CA LEU A 329 -6.27 -2.89 4.23
C LEU A 329 -5.43 -4.11 3.85
N VAL A 330 -6.06 -5.25 3.55
CA VAL A 330 -5.37 -6.43 3.01
C VAL A 330 -4.73 -6.11 1.66
N GLN A 331 -5.37 -5.28 0.84
CA GLN A 331 -4.76 -4.87 -0.43
C GLN A 331 -3.53 -3.97 -0.23
N ALA A 332 -3.56 -3.08 0.76
CA ALA A 332 -2.48 -2.16 1.09
C ALA A 332 -1.18 -2.87 1.55
N ILE A 333 -1.27 -4.11 2.03
CA ILE A 333 -0.11 -4.96 2.37
C ILE A 333 0.83 -5.15 1.17
N ARG A 334 0.33 -5.04 -0.07
CA ARG A 334 1.17 -5.12 -1.28
C ARG A 334 2.21 -4.02 -1.33
N PHE A 335 1.86 -2.83 -0.84
CA PHE A 335 2.72 -1.65 -0.85
C PHE A 335 3.66 -1.57 0.36
N GLU A 336 3.58 -2.53 1.28
CA GLU A 336 4.51 -2.58 2.40
C GLU A 336 5.93 -2.90 1.94
N HIS A 337 6.90 -2.20 2.52
CA HIS A 337 8.32 -2.43 2.21
C HIS A 337 8.76 -3.81 2.73
N HIS A 338 8.36 -4.17 3.94
CA HIS A 338 8.81 -5.39 4.61
C HIS A 338 7.64 -6.31 4.93
N ALA A 339 7.92 -7.62 5.06
CA ALA A 339 6.92 -8.59 5.47
C ALA A 339 6.41 -8.33 6.89
N PHE A 340 7.28 -7.81 7.76
CA PHE A 340 6.89 -7.28 9.06
C PHE A 340 6.76 -5.76 8.98
N SER A 341 5.54 -5.27 9.03
CA SER A 341 5.21 -3.85 8.98
C SER A 341 4.19 -3.46 10.04
N PRO A 342 4.02 -2.15 10.33
CA PRO A 342 3.00 -1.68 11.27
C PRO A 342 1.60 -2.20 10.89
N LEU A 343 1.24 -2.15 9.61
CA LEU A 343 -0.06 -2.59 9.11
C LEU A 343 -0.28 -4.09 9.36
N VAL A 344 0.69 -4.93 8.99
CA VAL A 344 0.60 -6.39 9.20
C VAL A 344 0.49 -6.71 10.68
N ARG A 345 1.26 -6.02 11.54
CA ARG A 345 1.19 -6.19 13.00
C ARG A 345 -0.18 -5.80 13.56
N MET A 346 -0.73 -4.66 13.16
CA MET A 346 -2.06 -4.20 13.58
C MET A 346 -3.13 -5.22 13.20
N LEU A 347 -3.17 -5.61 11.91
CA LEU A 347 -4.15 -6.56 11.38
C LEU A 347 -4.08 -7.91 12.08
N LEU A 348 -2.88 -8.47 12.27
CA LEU A 348 -2.71 -9.73 13.01
C LEU A 348 -3.15 -9.61 14.46
N ARG A 349 -2.80 -8.52 15.15
CA ARG A 349 -3.20 -8.31 16.54
C ARG A 349 -4.72 -8.24 16.67
N ARG A 350 -5.40 -7.40 15.86
CA ARG A 350 -6.86 -7.25 15.90
C ARG A 350 -7.58 -8.55 15.51
N ALA A 351 -7.09 -9.25 14.49
CA ALA A 351 -7.62 -10.55 14.05
C ALA A 351 -7.51 -11.67 15.10
N LEU A 352 -6.49 -11.64 15.96
CA LEU A 352 -6.34 -12.59 17.06
C LEU A 352 -7.16 -12.21 18.30
N MET A 353 -7.64 -10.97 18.38
CA MET A 353 -8.49 -10.47 19.47
C MET A 353 -9.99 -10.61 19.17
N ASP A 354 -10.41 -10.45 17.91
CA ASP A 354 -11.79 -10.66 17.46
C ASP A 354 -11.86 -11.73 16.35
N TYR A 355 -12.62 -12.79 16.60
CA TYR A 355 -12.73 -13.93 15.67
C TYR A 355 -13.44 -13.56 14.36
N ARG A 356 -14.35 -12.58 14.33
CA ARG A 356 -15.04 -12.14 13.09
C ARG A 356 -14.05 -11.43 12.17
N VAL A 357 -13.23 -10.55 12.74
CA VAL A 357 -12.10 -9.90 12.03
C VAL A 357 -11.14 -10.97 11.52
N GLY A 358 -10.72 -11.90 12.38
CA GLY A 358 -9.79 -12.97 12.00
C GLY A 358 -10.34 -13.92 10.94
N HIS A 359 -11.62 -14.29 11.02
CA HIS A 359 -12.30 -15.12 10.03
C HIS A 359 -12.32 -14.47 8.66
N THR A 360 -12.67 -13.19 8.60
CA THR A 360 -12.64 -12.42 7.34
C THR A 360 -11.22 -12.30 6.80
N LEU A 361 -10.24 -12.00 7.67
CA LEU A 361 -8.83 -11.89 7.30
C LEU A 361 -8.31 -13.19 6.68
N PHE A 362 -8.61 -14.34 7.31
CA PHE A 362 -8.21 -15.66 6.79
C PHE A 362 -8.66 -15.89 5.35
N TRP A 363 -9.94 -15.60 5.05
CA TRP A 363 -10.49 -15.82 3.71
C TRP A 363 -9.91 -14.84 2.70
N LEU A 364 -9.69 -13.58 3.07
CA LEU A 364 -9.04 -12.59 2.22
C LEU A 364 -7.60 -12.99 1.89
N LEU A 365 -6.80 -13.35 2.90
CA LEU A 365 -5.41 -13.80 2.71
C LEU A 365 -5.35 -15.08 1.86
N ARG A 366 -6.23 -16.05 2.12
CA ARG A 366 -6.29 -17.30 1.37
C ARG A 366 -6.66 -17.06 -0.10
N ALA A 367 -7.62 -16.18 -0.36
CA ALA A 367 -8.00 -15.80 -1.73
C ALA A 367 -6.82 -15.13 -2.46
N GLU A 368 -6.08 -14.27 -1.78
CA GLU A 368 -4.88 -13.64 -2.35
C GLU A 368 -3.78 -14.65 -2.65
N LEU A 369 -3.50 -15.57 -1.74
CA LEU A 369 -2.52 -16.64 -1.97
C LEU A 369 -2.91 -17.50 -3.18
N ALA A 370 -4.19 -17.87 -3.29
CA ALA A 370 -4.69 -18.63 -4.43
C ALA A 370 -4.56 -17.85 -5.75
N HIS A 371 -4.85 -16.55 -5.72
CA HIS A 371 -4.65 -15.66 -6.86
C HIS A 371 -3.17 -15.61 -7.25
N LEU A 372 -2.27 -15.29 -6.33
CA LEU A 372 -0.82 -15.21 -6.59
C LEU A 372 -0.26 -16.53 -7.19
N LEU A 373 -0.77 -17.69 -6.73
CA LEU A 373 -0.39 -18.99 -7.29
C LEU A 373 -0.92 -19.25 -8.70
N ALA A 374 -2.12 -18.75 -9.03
CA ALA A 374 -2.72 -18.94 -10.36
C ALA A 374 -2.05 -18.07 -11.44
N PHE A 375 -1.52 -16.90 -11.06
CA PHE A 375 -0.83 -15.98 -11.97
C PHE A 375 0.65 -16.31 -12.15
N GLY A 376 1.32 -16.82 -11.11
CA GLY A 376 2.58 -17.52 -11.30
C GLY A 376 2.30 -18.72 -12.21
N ASN A 377 3.05 -18.92 -13.28
CA ASN A 377 2.83 -19.97 -14.27
C ASN A 377 3.16 -21.36 -13.67
N VAL A 378 2.40 -21.78 -12.66
CA VAL A 378 2.67 -22.91 -11.77
C VAL A 378 1.70 -24.04 -12.07
N ASN A 379 1.70 -24.51 -13.32
CA ASN A 379 1.09 -25.81 -13.67
C ASN A 379 1.88 -27.02 -13.09
N GLN A 380 2.70 -26.83 -12.05
CA GLN A 380 3.51 -27.89 -11.42
C GLN A 380 3.36 -28.01 -9.89
N LEU A 381 2.58 -27.15 -9.21
CA LEU A 381 2.34 -27.24 -7.76
C LEU A 381 0.95 -27.83 -7.46
N THR A 382 0.61 -28.95 -8.10
CA THR A 382 -0.30 -29.90 -7.44
C THR A 382 0.34 -30.35 -6.13
N ASN A 383 -0.43 -30.86 -5.16
CA ASN A 383 0.01 -31.32 -3.84
C ASN A 383 1.22 -32.31 -3.81
N ILE A 384 1.72 -32.72 -4.97
CA ILE A 384 2.90 -33.57 -5.19
C ILE A 384 4.20 -32.72 -5.35
N GLY A 385 4.11 -31.48 -5.83
CA GLY A 385 5.29 -30.65 -6.17
C GLY A 385 6.01 -30.01 -4.98
N LEU A 386 5.31 -29.72 -3.88
CA LEU A 386 5.93 -29.15 -2.67
C LEU A 386 6.80 -30.16 -1.92
N LYS A 387 6.44 -31.44 -1.93
CA LYS A 387 7.24 -32.50 -1.28
C LYS A 387 8.51 -32.82 -2.06
N ASN A 388 8.46 -32.78 -3.40
CA ASN A 388 9.58 -33.18 -4.26
C ASN A 388 10.55 -32.03 -4.61
N SER A 389 10.21 -30.77 -4.30
CA SER A 389 11.06 -29.61 -4.57
C SER A 389 12.03 -29.26 -3.43
N MET A 390 11.86 -29.84 -2.24
CA MET A 390 12.72 -29.55 -1.09
C MET A 390 14.07 -30.28 -1.16
N GLU A 391 14.21 -31.26 -2.06
CA GLU A 391 15.42 -32.08 -2.24
C GLU A 391 16.36 -31.58 -3.36
N ARG A 392 15.96 -30.53 -4.11
CA ARG A 392 16.83 -29.90 -5.11
C ARG A 392 17.03 -28.44 -4.75
N ASN A 393 18.27 -28.02 -4.52
CA ASN A 393 18.72 -26.64 -4.24
C ASN A 393 18.38 -25.60 -5.35
N THR A 394 17.48 -25.93 -6.28
CA THR A 394 17.05 -25.12 -7.42
C THR A 394 15.53 -25.20 -7.61
N GLY A 395 14.77 -25.16 -6.51
CA GLY A 395 13.32 -24.98 -6.57
C GLY A 395 12.92 -23.59 -7.10
N PRO A 396 11.71 -23.42 -7.67
CA PRO A 396 11.21 -22.11 -8.08
C PRO A 396 11.15 -21.19 -6.86
N GLN A 397 11.82 -20.03 -6.93
CA GLN A 397 11.73 -19.04 -5.87
C GLN A 397 10.32 -18.42 -5.91
N LEU A 398 9.60 -18.52 -4.79
CA LEU A 398 8.31 -17.88 -4.59
C LEU A 398 8.48 -16.36 -4.64
N SER A 399 7.49 -15.63 -5.17
CA SER A 399 7.58 -14.17 -5.22
C SER A 399 7.65 -13.60 -3.79
N PRO A 400 8.40 -12.49 -3.57
CA PRO A 400 8.44 -11.83 -2.26
C PRO A 400 7.05 -11.48 -1.73
N LEU A 401 6.13 -11.12 -2.64
CA LEU A 401 4.75 -10.83 -2.31
C LEU A 401 3.98 -12.08 -1.81
N PHE A 402 4.13 -13.23 -2.48
CA PHE A 402 3.54 -14.49 -2.01
C PHE A 402 4.06 -14.84 -0.63
N LEU A 403 5.38 -14.74 -0.43
CA LEU A 403 6.00 -15.05 0.86
C LEU A 403 5.46 -14.14 1.98
N ARG A 404 5.25 -12.84 1.70
CA ARG A 404 4.65 -11.90 2.65
C ARG A 404 3.26 -12.35 3.10
N PHE A 405 2.36 -12.63 2.16
CA PHE A 405 1.01 -13.11 2.48
C PHE A 405 1.04 -14.48 3.19
N ALA A 406 1.94 -15.37 2.79
CA ALA A 406 2.05 -16.72 3.35
C ALA A 406 2.54 -16.69 4.81
N LEU A 407 3.56 -15.88 5.12
CA LEU A 407 4.06 -15.71 6.47
C LEU A 407 3.01 -15.09 7.40
N MET A 408 2.26 -14.10 6.91
CA MET A 408 1.15 -13.52 7.67
C MET A 408 0.04 -14.54 7.92
N PHE A 409 -0.33 -15.30 6.88
CA PHE A 409 -1.33 -16.36 6.98
C PHE A 409 -0.91 -17.45 7.97
N GLU A 410 0.36 -17.89 7.93
CA GLU A 410 0.92 -18.86 8.87
C GLU A 410 0.89 -18.32 10.31
N ALA A 411 1.32 -17.08 10.53
CA ALA A 411 1.32 -16.44 11.84
C ALA A 411 -0.09 -16.39 12.44
N TYR A 412 -1.10 -16.03 11.64
CA TYR A 412 -2.51 -16.05 12.07
C TYR A 412 -2.96 -17.47 12.44
N CYS A 413 -2.69 -18.48 11.60
CA CYS A 413 -3.07 -19.86 11.88
C CYS A 413 -2.44 -20.40 13.18
N ARG A 414 -1.17 -20.06 13.44
CA ARG A 414 -0.47 -20.43 14.67
C ARG A 414 -1.04 -19.74 15.91
N GLY A 415 -1.45 -18.48 15.78
CA GLY A 415 -2.09 -17.72 16.87
C GLY A 415 -3.54 -18.13 17.13
N ASN A 416 -4.24 -18.66 16.12
CA ASN A 416 -5.66 -19.02 16.19
C ASN A 416 -5.90 -20.54 16.26
N SER A 417 -5.14 -21.25 17.09
CA SER A 417 -5.25 -22.71 17.23
C SER A 417 -6.64 -23.18 17.67
N ALA A 418 -7.35 -22.39 18.48
CA ALA A 418 -8.67 -22.73 18.99
C ALA A 418 -9.77 -22.83 17.92
N HIS A 419 -9.66 -22.07 16.82
CA HIS A 419 -10.66 -22.07 15.75
C HIS A 419 -10.16 -22.72 14.45
N LEU A 420 -8.91 -23.16 14.39
CA LEU A 420 -8.28 -23.68 13.18
C LEU A 420 -9.04 -24.89 12.60
N ASP A 421 -9.48 -25.83 13.43
CA ASP A 421 -10.26 -26.99 12.99
C ASP A 421 -11.58 -26.59 12.30
N SER A 422 -12.25 -25.57 12.84
CA SER A 422 -13.46 -25.01 12.22
C SER A 422 -13.17 -24.40 10.86
N MET A 423 -12.03 -23.70 10.72
CA MET A 423 -11.62 -23.13 9.44
C MET A 423 -11.21 -24.20 8.42
N CYS A 424 -10.51 -25.25 8.86
CA CYS A 424 -10.17 -26.40 8.02
C CYS A 424 -11.43 -27.07 7.46
N LYS A 425 -12.47 -27.28 8.28
CA LYS A 425 -13.77 -27.78 7.81
C LYS A 425 -14.40 -26.90 6.74
N GLN A 426 -14.32 -25.56 6.89
CA GLN A 426 -14.81 -24.64 5.87
C GLN A 426 -13.98 -24.75 4.57
N VAL A 427 -12.66 -24.93 4.66
CA VAL A 427 -11.81 -25.15 3.49
C VAL A 427 -12.16 -26.46 2.78
N GLU A 428 -12.41 -27.54 3.52
CA GLU A 428 -12.87 -28.83 3.00
C GLU A 428 -14.24 -28.71 2.31
N LEU A 429 -15.17 -27.94 2.90
CA LEU A 429 -16.46 -27.61 2.27
C LEU A 429 -16.25 -26.94 0.90
N ILE A 430 -15.43 -25.88 0.84
CA ILE A 430 -15.16 -25.16 -0.42
C ILE A 430 -14.49 -26.09 -1.45
N SER A 431 -13.54 -26.94 -1.04
CA SER A 431 -12.92 -27.93 -1.92
C SER A 431 -13.95 -28.92 -2.48
N THR A 432 -14.83 -29.42 -1.61
CA THR A 432 -15.90 -30.35 -1.98
C THR A 432 -16.86 -29.70 -2.97
N LEU A 433 -17.32 -28.48 -2.70
CA LEU A 433 -18.20 -27.72 -3.60
C LEU A 433 -17.53 -27.42 -4.95
N THR A 434 -16.23 -27.16 -4.96
CA THR A 434 -15.46 -26.97 -6.20
C THR A 434 -15.47 -28.25 -7.05
N THR A 435 -15.19 -29.41 -6.44
CA THR A 435 -15.27 -30.72 -7.12
C THR A 435 -16.69 -31.04 -7.60
N LEU A 436 -17.71 -30.74 -6.79
CA LEU A 436 -19.10 -30.95 -7.19
C LEU A 436 -19.48 -30.07 -8.38
N SER A 437 -19.10 -28.80 -8.36
CA SER A 437 -19.39 -27.87 -9.45
C SER A 437 -18.74 -28.31 -10.77
N THR A 438 -17.50 -28.79 -10.76
CA THR A 438 -16.84 -29.29 -11.99
C THR A 438 -17.52 -30.56 -12.53
N VAL A 439 -17.94 -31.49 -11.67
CA VAL A 439 -18.68 -32.70 -12.07
C VAL A 439 -20.06 -32.37 -12.63
N ILE A 440 -20.74 -31.39 -12.03
CA ILE A 440 -22.09 -30.99 -12.43
C ILE A 440 -22.07 -30.25 -13.77
N CYS A 441 -21.11 -29.33 -13.96
CA CYS A 441 -20.92 -28.59 -15.21
C CYS A 441 -20.67 -29.48 -16.45
N ALA A 442 -20.23 -30.72 -16.25
CA ALA A 442 -20.07 -31.69 -17.34
C ALA A 442 -21.40 -32.25 -17.88
N ASN A 443 -22.53 -31.97 -17.24
CA ASN A 443 -23.83 -32.50 -17.65
C ASN A 443 -24.57 -31.55 -18.60
N SER A 444 -25.03 -32.08 -19.75
CA SER A 444 -25.70 -31.29 -20.78
C SER A 444 -27.13 -30.86 -20.43
N ASN A 445 -27.83 -31.61 -19.55
CA ASN A 445 -29.22 -31.32 -19.15
C ASN A 445 -29.30 -30.95 -17.66
N ARG A 446 -30.02 -29.87 -17.36
CA ARG A 446 -30.25 -29.33 -16.00
C ARG A 446 -30.97 -30.30 -15.08
N GLU A 447 -31.91 -31.11 -15.57
CA GLU A 447 -32.61 -32.09 -14.74
C GLU A 447 -31.67 -33.20 -14.26
N ALA A 448 -30.81 -33.69 -15.17
CA ALA A 448 -29.77 -34.65 -14.85
C ALA A 448 -28.75 -34.04 -13.88
N ALA A 449 -28.36 -32.78 -14.10
CA ALA A 449 -27.47 -32.03 -13.22
C ALA A 449 -28.04 -31.89 -11.79
N ASN A 450 -29.34 -31.58 -11.65
CA ASN A 450 -30.02 -31.51 -10.35
C ASN A 450 -30.08 -32.86 -9.65
N LYS A 451 -30.48 -33.92 -10.35
CA LYS A 451 -30.50 -35.28 -9.78
C LYS A 451 -29.10 -35.71 -9.34
N LYS A 452 -28.09 -35.42 -10.16
CA LYS A 452 -26.69 -35.72 -9.84
C LYS A 452 -26.21 -34.93 -8.63
N LEU A 453 -26.51 -33.63 -8.55
CA LEU A 453 -26.21 -32.80 -7.38
C LEU A 453 -26.80 -33.41 -6.11
N GLN A 454 -28.09 -33.76 -6.11
CA GLN A 454 -28.75 -34.32 -4.93
C GLN A 454 -28.10 -35.65 -4.48
N ILE A 455 -27.79 -36.56 -5.42
CA ILE A 455 -27.09 -37.82 -5.11
C ILE A 455 -25.72 -37.55 -4.49
N GLU A 456 -24.93 -36.65 -5.07
CA GLU A 456 -23.58 -36.35 -4.59
C GLU A 456 -23.59 -35.60 -3.23
N LEU A 457 -24.59 -34.75 -3.00
CA LEU A 457 -24.82 -34.09 -1.71
C LEU A 457 -25.24 -35.10 -0.64
N MET A 458 -26.11 -36.06 -0.96
CA MET A 458 -26.47 -37.14 -0.02
C MET A 458 -25.25 -37.91 0.44
N ALA A 459 -24.35 -38.25 -0.49
CA ALA A 459 -23.13 -39.00 -0.18
C ALA A 459 -22.13 -38.23 0.72
N ARG A 460 -22.14 -36.90 0.69
CA ARG A 460 -21.17 -36.03 1.40
C ARG A 460 -21.80 -35.19 2.51
N ARG A 461 -23.07 -35.41 2.82
CA ARG A 461 -23.86 -34.56 3.71
C ARG A 461 -23.21 -34.29 5.07
N GLU A 462 -22.61 -35.32 5.68
CA GLU A 462 -22.03 -35.25 7.03
C GLU A 462 -20.83 -34.27 7.08
N GLN A 463 -20.11 -34.12 5.96
CA GLN A 463 -18.95 -33.21 5.86
C GLN A 463 -19.38 -31.75 5.66
N MET A 464 -20.66 -31.51 5.32
CA MET A 464 -21.17 -30.21 4.91
C MET A 464 -22.16 -29.60 5.91
N GLN A 465 -22.30 -30.19 7.09
CA GLN A 465 -23.28 -29.80 8.11
C GLN A 465 -22.62 -29.45 9.44
N HIS A 466 -23.38 -28.80 10.33
CA HIS A 466 -22.97 -28.44 11.70
C HIS A 466 -21.64 -27.67 11.76
N MET A 467 -21.51 -26.66 10.91
CA MET A 467 -20.29 -25.85 10.82
C MET A 467 -20.58 -24.36 10.75
N VAL A 468 -19.56 -23.54 10.96
CA VAL A 468 -19.66 -22.09 10.79
C VAL A 468 -19.64 -21.75 9.29
N SER A 469 -20.46 -20.79 8.86
CA SER A 469 -20.52 -20.35 7.47
C SER A 469 -19.20 -19.70 7.03
N PRO A 470 -18.64 -20.05 5.85
CA PRO A 470 -17.47 -19.38 5.30
C PRO A 470 -17.71 -17.90 4.93
N VAL A 471 -18.97 -17.48 4.78
CA VAL A 471 -19.34 -16.11 4.39
C VAL A 471 -19.48 -15.19 5.60
N ASN A 472 -19.91 -15.73 6.74
CA ASN A 472 -20.07 -14.96 7.97
C ASN A 472 -19.87 -15.88 9.20
N ALA A 473 -18.89 -15.55 10.02
CA ALA A 473 -18.53 -16.28 11.23
C ALA A 473 -19.67 -16.37 12.27
N THR A 474 -20.66 -15.48 12.23
CA THR A 474 -21.79 -15.49 13.18
C THR A 474 -22.86 -16.51 12.82
N TYR A 475 -22.89 -16.99 11.57
CA TYR A 475 -23.91 -17.93 11.10
C TYR A 475 -23.41 -19.37 11.17
N ARG A 476 -24.27 -20.27 11.66
CA ARG A 476 -24.01 -21.71 11.71
C ARG A 476 -24.89 -22.43 10.70
N LEU A 477 -24.27 -23.22 9.84
CA LEU A 477 -24.94 -24.11 8.91
C LEU A 477 -25.33 -25.39 9.65
N GLY A 478 -26.64 -25.65 9.79
CA GLY A 478 -27.18 -26.86 10.42
C GLY A 478 -27.25 -28.03 9.45
N GLU A 479 -28.39 -28.72 9.43
CA GLU A 479 -28.67 -29.82 8.51
C GLU A 479 -28.86 -29.31 7.08
N LEU A 480 -28.32 -30.02 6.09
CA LEU A 480 -28.48 -29.67 4.67
C LEU A 480 -29.84 -30.15 4.18
N ILE A 481 -30.62 -29.26 3.57
CA ILE A 481 -31.95 -29.55 3.02
C ILE A 481 -31.77 -29.89 1.53
N ILE A 482 -31.52 -31.15 1.24
CA ILE A 482 -31.12 -31.62 -0.10
C ILE A 482 -32.24 -31.40 -1.12
N GLU A 483 -33.51 -31.47 -0.71
CA GLU A 483 -34.64 -31.27 -1.62
C GLU A 483 -34.69 -29.84 -2.18
N GLU A 484 -34.16 -28.86 -1.45
CA GLU A 484 -34.14 -27.45 -1.85
C GLU A 484 -32.88 -27.04 -2.63
N CYS A 485 -31.85 -27.88 -2.59
CA CYS A 485 -30.60 -27.68 -3.32
C CYS A 485 -30.79 -27.89 -4.83
N ARG A 486 -30.28 -26.95 -5.63
CA ARG A 486 -30.45 -26.97 -7.10
C ARG A 486 -29.33 -26.26 -7.85
N VAL A 487 -29.18 -26.62 -9.11
CA VAL A 487 -28.32 -25.93 -10.08
C VAL A 487 -29.09 -24.79 -10.71
N LEU A 488 -28.54 -23.57 -10.64
CA LEU A 488 -29.15 -22.39 -11.26
C LEU A 488 -28.91 -22.37 -12.78
N GLY A 489 -29.85 -21.80 -13.52
CA GLY A 489 -29.88 -21.83 -14.99
C GLY A 489 -28.95 -20.84 -15.70
N SER A 490 -27.79 -20.50 -15.13
CA SER A 490 -26.80 -19.62 -15.78
C SER A 490 -25.68 -20.42 -16.45
N ALA A 491 -24.88 -19.76 -17.31
CA ALA A 491 -23.84 -20.39 -18.11
C ALA A 491 -22.79 -21.16 -17.29
N LYS A 492 -22.53 -20.73 -16.05
CA LYS A 492 -21.55 -21.34 -15.14
C LYS A 492 -22.17 -22.32 -14.14
N GLN A 493 -23.48 -22.57 -14.26
CA GLN A 493 -24.24 -23.53 -13.46
C GLN A 493 -23.94 -23.47 -11.94
N PRO A 494 -24.14 -22.31 -11.28
CA PRO A 494 -23.83 -22.18 -9.87
C PRO A 494 -24.80 -23.00 -9.01
N LEU A 495 -24.28 -23.45 -7.87
CA LEU A 495 -25.00 -24.33 -6.95
C LEU A 495 -25.75 -23.47 -5.93
N PHE A 496 -27.06 -23.63 -5.86
CA PHE A 496 -27.90 -23.08 -4.80
C PHE A 496 -28.05 -24.13 -3.71
N LEU A 497 -27.64 -23.80 -2.49
CA LEU A 497 -27.55 -24.71 -1.37
C LEU A 497 -28.34 -24.15 -0.19
N THR A 498 -29.15 -25.00 0.46
CA THR A 498 -29.94 -24.62 1.62
C THR A 498 -29.59 -25.47 2.83
N TRP A 499 -29.35 -24.82 3.96
CA TRP A 499 -29.21 -25.44 5.28
C TRP A 499 -30.32 -24.97 6.21
N ARG A 500 -30.70 -25.82 7.16
CA ARG A 500 -31.49 -25.43 8.32
C ARG A 500 -30.67 -24.50 9.20
N ASN A 501 -31.28 -23.42 9.67
CA ASN A 501 -30.68 -22.57 10.70
C ASN A 501 -30.85 -23.28 12.07
N PRO A 502 -29.74 -23.65 12.75
CA PRO A 502 -29.78 -24.37 14.01
C PRO A 502 -30.12 -23.47 15.22
N GLU A 503 -30.26 -22.16 15.03
CA GLU A 503 -30.64 -21.23 16.09
C GLU A 503 -32.04 -21.52 16.63
N ILE A 504 -32.21 -21.47 17.95
CA ILE A 504 -33.46 -21.83 18.65
C ILE A 504 -34.64 -20.97 18.16
N LEU A 505 -34.38 -19.69 17.91
CA LEU A 505 -35.38 -18.71 17.46
C LEU A 505 -35.46 -18.56 15.94
N ALA A 506 -34.70 -19.36 15.19
CA ALA A 506 -34.68 -19.29 13.71
C ALA A 506 -36.06 -19.37 13.07
N ARG A 507 -37.00 -20.11 13.69
CA ARG A 507 -38.38 -20.25 13.22
C ARG A 507 -39.15 -18.92 13.15
N LEU A 508 -38.73 -17.91 13.90
CA LEU A 508 -39.38 -16.60 13.96
C LEU A 508 -38.76 -15.57 13.00
N THR A 509 -37.54 -15.82 12.52
CA THR A 509 -36.76 -14.87 11.71
C THR A 509 -36.39 -15.47 10.36
N SER A 510 -35.44 -16.41 10.35
CA SER A 510 -34.91 -17.06 9.16
C SER A 510 -34.66 -18.54 9.45
N PRO A 511 -35.59 -19.45 9.07
CA PRO A 511 -35.49 -20.87 9.40
C PRO A 511 -34.38 -21.60 8.62
N THR A 512 -33.85 -20.97 7.58
CA THR A 512 -32.86 -21.58 6.66
C THR A 512 -31.77 -20.58 6.28
N HIS A 513 -30.55 -21.06 6.14
CA HIS A 513 -29.46 -20.34 5.48
C HIS A 513 -29.32 -20.81 4.03
N GLN A 514 -29.37 -19.86 3.10
CA GLN A 514 -29.26 -20.12 1.66
C GLN A 514 -27.97 -19.48 1.13
N LEU A 515 -27.16 -20.27 0.43
CA LEU A 515 -25.92 -19.80 -0.18
C LEU A 515 -25.87 -20.19 -1.66
N ILE A 516 -25.25 -19.31 -2.45
CA ILE A 516 -24.94 -19.58 -3.85
C ILE A 516 -23.43 -19.80 -3.94
N PHE A 517 -23.04 -20.98 -4.41
CA PHE A 517 -21.66 -21.29 -4.72
C PHE A 517 -21.43 -21.13 -6.23
N LYS A 518 -20.52 -20.22 -6.60
CA LYS A 518 -20.08 -19.98 -7.98
C LYS A 518 -18.65 -20.46 -8.16
N CYS A 519 -18.39 -21.19 -9.25
CA CYS A 519 -17.06 -21.65 -9.62
C CYS A 519 -16.75 -21.23 -11.06
N GLY A 520 -15.56 -20.66 -11.29
CA GLY A 520 -15.12 -20.22 -12.62
C GLY A 520 -15.55 -18.82 -13.05
N ASP A 521 -16.13 -18.03 -12.13
CA ASP A 521 -16.33 -16.58 -12.25
C ASP A 521 -15.39 -15.86 -11.28
N ASP A 522 -14.84 -14.71 -11.70
CA ASP A 522 -14.04 -13.84 -10.83
C ASP A 522 -14.97 -12.90 -10.04
N MET A 523 -15.17 -13.21 -8.76
CA MET A 523 -16.09 -12.49 -7.89
C MET A 523 -15.51 -11.21 -7.27
N ARG A 524 -14.26 -10.84 -7.58
CA ARG A 524 -13.60 -9.69 -6.94
C ARG A 524 -14.26 -8.36 -7.27
N GLN A 525 -14.77 -8.21 -8.50
CA GLN A 525 -15.48 -7.00 -8.92
C GLN A 525 -16.80 -6.83 -8.16
N ASP A 526 -17.59 -7.90 -8.03
CA ASP A 526 -18.82 -7.89 -7.23
C ASP A 526 -18.52 -7.59 -5.76
N MET A 527 -17.46 -8.21 -5.21
CA MET A 527 -17.04 -7.99 -3.82
C MET A 527 -16.67 -6.52 -3.57
N LEU A 528 -15.89 -5.91 -4.47
CA LEU A 528 -15.56 -4.48 -4.38
C LEU A 528 -16.81 -3.60 -4.50
N SER A 529 -17.71 -3.91 -5.43
CA SER A 529 -18.93 -3.14 -5.64
C SER A 529 -19.82 -3.15 -4.39
N LEU A 530 -20.08 -4.33 -3.81
CA LEU A 530 -20.85 -4.47 -2.57
C LEU A 530 -20.15 -3.82 -1.38
N HIS A 531 -18.82 -3.87 -1.34
CA HIS A 531 -18.04 -3.22 -0.30
C HIS A 531 -18.17 -1.69 -0.36
N VAL A 532 -18.04 -1.10 -1.54
CA VAL A 532 -18.27 0.34 -1.75
C VAL A 532 -19.68 0.74 -1.33
N MET A 533 -20.70 -0.04 -1.70
CA MET A 533 -22.08 0.20 -1.26
C MET A 533 -22.21 0.19 0.27
N ARG A 534 -21.54 -0.74 0.97
CA ARG A 534 -21.55 -0.78 2.45
C ARG A 534 -20.85 0.43 3.06
N ILE A 535 -19.74 0.88 2.49
CA ILE A 535 -19.04 2.09 2.93
C ILE A 535 -19.94 3.33 2.73
N MET A 536 -20.61 3.44 1.58
CA MET A 536 -21.55 4.53 1.30
C MET A 536 -22.70 4.54 2.31
N ASP A 537 -23.33 3.38 2.55
CA ASP A 537 -24.41 3.23 3.53
C ASP A 537 -23.95 3.62 4.95
N ALA A 538 -22.75 3.18 5.36
CA ALA A 538 -22.18 3.55 6.65
C ALA A 538 -21.91 5.06 6.77
N LYS A 539 -21.34 5.68 5.72
CA LYS A 539 -21.10 7.14 5.70
C LYS A 539 -22.41 7.93 5.75
N TRP A 540 -23.43 7.53 4.99
CA TRP A 540 -24.74 8.20 5.02
C TRP A 540 -25.43 8.07 6.38
N LYS A 541 -25.37 6.90 7.01
CA LYS A 541 -25.92 6.71 8.37
C LYS A 541 -25.22 7.57 9.42
N SER A 542 -23.90 7.73 9.31
CA SER A 542 -23.14 8.59 10.21
C SER A 542 -23.55 10.06 10.06
N GLN A 543 -23.70 10.55 8.83
CA GLN A 543 -24.17 11.93 8.56
C GLN A 543 -25.57 12.18 9.12
N LEU A 544 -26.50 11.24 8.93
CA LEU A 544 -27.86 11.33 9.46
C LEU A 544 -27.96 11.28 10.99
N GLN A 545 -26.90 10.84 11.69
CA GLN A 545 -26.84 10.85 13.15
C GLN A 545 -26.22 12.14 13.70
N GLN A 546 -25.54 12.92 12.86
CA GLN A 546 -24.93 14.21 13.20
C GLN A 546 -25.86 15.39 12.94
N ASP A 547 -26.74 15.27 11.94
CA ASP A 547 -27.86 16.18 11.67
C ASP A 547 -29.06 15.91 12.60
#